data_AF-A0A0A6ZLR8-F1
#
_entry.id   AF-A0A0A6ZLR8-F1
#
_cell.length_a   1.000
_cell.length_b   1.000
_cell.length_c   1.000
_cell.angle_alpha   90.00
_cell.angle_beta   90.00
_cell.angle_gamma   90.00
#
_symmetry.space_group_name_H-M   'P 1'
#
loop_
_entity.id
_entity.type
_entity.pdbx_description
1 polymer ?
#
loop_
_entity_poly.entity_id
_entity_poly.type
_entity_poly.pdbx_seq_one_letter_code
_entity_poly.pdbx_strand_id
1 'polypeptide(L)'
;MLLEIEVSSCTGNNTNCNSVRFNFNLNTILQVNLMTCGFEDQSIDTGRFVLSRINNENYQFHHIRFDCIQGEQGELVFEPSDVEYYFEPVTIQEAGTSILKNELENSEDGAGQIGFQLSNDGTNEIQYGKSNYYSFQHPHEGSNQIPLFIRPRTYGNNVSSGQIMSRVKIVVMYN
;
A
#
# COMPACT_ATOMS: atom_id res chain seq x y z
N MET A 1 27.57 -8.30 -24.17
CA MET A 1 27.80 -9.57 -24.90
C MET A 1 28.80 -9.28 -26.01
N LEU A 2 29.87 -10.06 -26.16
CA LEU A 2 30.86 -9.85 -27.22
C LEU A 2 30.43 -10.65 -28.45
N LEU A 3 30.20 -9.98 -29.57
CA LEU A 3 29.91 -10.62 -30.85
C LEU A 3 31.11 -10.41 -31.78
N GLU A 4 31.69 -11.50 -32.27
CA GLU A 4 32.79 -11.48 -33.24
C GLU A 4 32.25 -11.93 -34.59
N ILE A 5 32.45 -11.09 -35.61
CA ILE A 5 32.14 -11.42 -37.00
C ILE A 5 33.44 -11.35 -37.79
N GLU A 6 33.83 -12.48 -38.39
CA GLU A 6 34.96 -12.56 -39.32
C GLU A 6 34.42 -12.52 -40.75
N VAL A 7 34.82 -11.50 -41.50
CA VAL A 7 34.51 -11.39 -42.93
C VAL A 7 35.77 -11.68 -43.72
N SER A 8 35.69 -12.70 -44.56
CA SER A 8 36.80 -13.16 -45.40
C SER A 8 36.49 -12.87 -46.86
N SER A 9 37.44 -12.24 -47.55
CA SER A 9 37.39 -12.07 -49.00
C SER A 9 38.58 -12.78 -49.63
N CYS A 10 38.31 -13.56 -50.68
CA CYS A 10 39.32 -14.33 -51.40
C CYS A 10 39.32 -13.90 -52.87
N THR A 11 40.50 -13.77 -53.46
CA THR A 11 40.65 -13.48 -54.89
C THR A 11 41.35 -14.65 -55.60
N GLY A 12 40.82 -15.07 -56.76
CA GLY A 12 41.31 -16.25 -57.49
C GLY A 12 40.67 -17.56 -57.02
N ASN A 13 41.35 -18.70 -57.17
CA ASN A 13 40.86 -20.04 -56.79
C ASN A 13 40.84 -20.29 -55.25
N ASN A 14 40.39 -19.32 -54.46
CA ASN A 14 40.34 -19.38 -52.98
C ASN A 14 41.69 -19.61 -52.27
N THR A 15 42.82 -19.40 -52.94
CA THR A 15 44.14 -19.65 -52.35
C THR A 15 44.70 -18.46 -51.55
N ASN A 16 44.23 -17.24 -51.83
CA ASN A 16 44.62 -16.03 -51.11
C ASN A 16 43.37 -15.33 -50.55
N CYS A 17 43.11 -15.57 -49.27
CA CYS A 17 42.00 -14.98 -48.53
C CYS A 17 42.54 -14.00 -47.50
N ASN A 18 41.98 -12.80 -47.47
CA ASN A 18 42.18 -11.85 -46.39
C ASN A 18 40.92 -11.84 -45.53
N SER A 19 41.07 -12.06 -44.23
CA SER A 19 39.99 -11.91 -43.28
C SER A 19 40.18 -10.69 -42.40
N VAL A 20 39.08 -10.03 -42.10
CA VAL A 20 39.01 -8.91 -41.17
C VAL A 20 38.01 -9.30 -40.09
N ARG A 21 38.44 -9.17 -38.84
CA ARG A 21 37.61 -9.44 -37.67
C ARG A 21 37.06 -8.15 -37.12
N PHE A 22 35.75 -8.13 -36.93
CA PHE A 22 35.05 -7.04 -36.29
C PHE A 22 34.57 -7.52 -34.92
N ASN A 23 35.04 -6.85 -33.88
CA ASN A 23 34.61 -7.10 -32.51
C ASN A 23 33.59 -6.03 -32.13
N PHE A 24 32.35 -6.46 -31.86
CA PHE A 24 31.30 -5.57 -31.40
C PHE A 24 31.02 -5.84 -29.93
N ASN A 25 31.03 -4.76 -29.13
CA ASN A 25 30.48 -4.79 -27.79
C ASN A 25 29.02 -4.38 -27.87
N LEU A 26 28.13 -5.36 -27.71
CA LEU A 26 26.69 -5.09 -27.64
C LEU A 26 26.32 -4.83 -26.18
N ASN A 27 25.86 -3.61 -25.92
CA ASN A 27 25.26 -3.19 -24.65
C ASN A 27 23.75 -3.25 -24.80
N THR A 28 23.13 -4.31 -24.27
CA THR A 28 21.68 -4.43 -24.20
C THR A 28 21.19 -3.78 -22.90
N ILE A 29 20.27 -2.84 -23.01
CA ILE A 29 19.56 -2.27 -21.85
C ILE A 29 18.16 -2.88 -21.85
N LEU A 30 17.82 -3.61 -20.80
CA LEU A 30 16.45 -4.07 -20.57
C LEU A 30 15.71 -2.97 -19.80
N GLN A 31 14.71 -2.36 -20.43
CA GLN A 31 13.84 -1.39 -19.76
C GLN A 31 12.54 -2.10 -19.35
N VAL A 32 12.25 -2.06 -18.05
CA VAL A 32 11.07 -2.68 -17.45
C VAL A 32 10.21 -1.61 -16.83
N ASN A 33 8.91 -1.68 -17.12
CA ASN A 33 7.90 -0.80 -16.58
C ASN A 33 7.13 -1.51 -15.46
N LEU A 34 7.32 -1.06 -14.21
CA LEU A 34 6.69 -1.62 -13.02
C LEU A 34 5.58 -0.68 -12.54
N MET A 35 4.37 -1.20 -12.35
CA MET A 35 3.31 -0.46 -11.66
C MET A 35 3.51 -0.53 -10.14
N THR A 36 3.45 0.62 -9.47
CA THR A 36 3.50 0.73 -8.01
C THR A 36 2.21 1.36 -7.49
N CYS A 37 1.68 0.85 -6.38
CA CYS A 37 0.46 1.30 -5.73
C CYS A 37 0.66 1.79 -4.28
N GLY A 38 0.11 2.94 -3.91
CA GLY A 38 0.32 3.54 -2.60
C GLY A 38 -0.92 4.22 -2.03
N PHE A 39 -0.86 4.48 -0.73
CA PHE A 39 -1.81 5.36 -0.05
C PHE A 39 -1.21 6.76 0.05
N GLU A 40 -1.98 7.76 -0.33
CA GLU A 40 -1.69 9.15 0.03
C GLU A 40 -2.21 9.46 1.44
N ASP A 41 -1.69 10.53 2.06
CA ASP A 41 -2.21 11.05 3.33
C ASP A 41 -3.67 11.46 3.19
N GLN A 42 -4.52 10.89 4.04
CA GLN A 42 -5.97 11.04 3.98
C GLN A 42 -6.58 11.22 5.35
N SER A 43 -7.70 11.94 5.40
CA SER A 43 -8.52 12.11 6.60
C SER A 43 -9.92 11.57 6.34
N ILE A 44 -10.46 10.82 7.30
CA ILE A 44 -11.79 10.24 7.22
C ILE A 44 -12.66 10.91 8.27
N ASP A 45 -13.70 11.63 7.83
CA ASP A 45 -14.75 12.10 8.72
C ASP A 45 -15.69 10.93 9.06
N THR A 46 -15.65 10.51 10.32
CA THR A 46 -16.49 9.42 10.84
C THR A 46 -17.86 9.93 11.32
N GLY A 47 -18.10 11.23 11.22
CA GLY A 47 -19.35 11.86 11.62
C GLY A 47 -19.51 12.00 13.12
N ARG A 48 -20.76 11.87 13.59
CA ARG A 48 -21.12 12.08 14.99
C ARG A 48 -21.76 10.82 15.56
N PHE A 49 -21.36 10.46 16.77
CA PHE A 49 -21.88 9.31 17.49
C PHE A 49 -22.63 9.74 18.75
N VAL A 50 -23.64 8.97 19.14
CA VAL A 50 -24.37 9.21 20.39
C VAL A 50 -23.67 8.47 21.52
N LEU A 51 -23.11 9.20 22.47
CA LEU A 51 -22.30 8.66 23.57
C LEU A 51 -22.97 7.48 24.31
N SER A 52 -24.28 7.58 24.58
CA SER A 52 -25.03 6.53 25.30
C SER A 52 -25.14 5.19 24.55
N ARG A 53 -24.84 5.16 23.25
CA ARG A 53 -24.94 3.96 22.40
C ARG A 53 -23.63 3.60 21.73
N ILE A 54 -22.53 4.24 22.12
CA ILE A 54 -21.26 4.18 21.39
C ILE A 54 -20.71 2.75 21.22
N ASN A 55 -20.90 1.90 22.24
CA ASN A 55 -20.46 0.50 22.19
C ASN A 55 -21.38 -0.42 21.37
N ASN A 56 -22.56 0.08 21.00
CA ASN A 56 -23.53 -0.61 20.14
C ASN A 56 -23.47 -0.11 18.69
N GLU A 57 -22.61 0.87 18.38
CA GLU A 57 -22.45 1.37 17.02
C GLU A 57 -21.91 0.27 16.11
N ASN A 58 -22.51 0.16 14.93
CA ASN A 58 -22.05 -0.75 13.89
C ASN A 58 -20.87 -0.15 13.14
N TYR A 59 -20.15 -1.01 12.43
CA TYR A 59 -19.15 -0.58 11.47
C TYR A 59 -19.78 0.30 10.38
N GLN A 60 -19.20 1.47 10.17
CA GLN A 60 -19.52 2.37 9.07
C GLN A 60 -18.46 2.24 7.99
N PHE A 61 -18.91 2.16 6.74
CA PHE A 61 -18.07 1.95 5.58
C PHE A 61 -17.49 3.27 5.07
N HIS A 62 -16.18 3.27 4.82
CA HIS A 62 -15.44 4.37 4.22
C HIS A 62 -14.52 3.84 3.12
N HIS A 63 -14.40 4.59 2.04
CA HIS A 63 -13.41 4.32 1.00
C HIS A 63 -12.12 5.06 1.33
N ILE A 64 -11.01 4.33 1.41
CA ILE A 64 -9.68 4.92 1.39
C ILE A 64 -9.10 4.79 -0.02
N ARG A 65 -8.53 5.88 -0.50
CA ARG A 65 -7.97 6.00 -1.84
C ARG A 65 -6.61 5.29 -1.89
N PHE A 66 -6.44 4.46 -2.91
CA PHE A 66 -5.24 3.68 -3.15
C PHE A 66 -4.84 3.84 -4.61
N ASP A 67 -3.78 4.59 -4.89
CA ASP A 67 -3.45 4.99 -6.24
C ASP A 67 -2.31 4.16 -6.79
N CYS A 68 -2.49 3.61 -7.99
CA CYS A 68 -1.48 2.87 -8.73
C CYS A 68 -0.97 3.71 -9.91
N ILE A 69 0.35 3.81 -10.02
CA ILE A 69 1.04 4.57 -11.07
C ILE A 69 1.88 3.58 -11.88
N GLN A 70 1.65 3.58 -13.19
CA GLN A 70 2.49 2.86 -14.12
C GLN A 70 3.71 3.73 -14.48
N GLY A 71 4.90 3.12 -14.52
CA GLY A 71 6.10 3.81 -14.96
C GLY A 71 6.00 4.29 -16.41
N GLU A 72 6.82 5.28 -16.76
CA GLU A 72 6.71 5.96 -18.07
C GLU A 72 7.52 5.27 -19.19
N GLN A 73 8.41 4.33 -18.86
CA GLN A 73 9.37 3.76 -19.83
C GLN A 73 9.53 2.24 -19.67
N GLY A 74 9.58 1.53 -20.80
CA GLY A 74 9.80 0.08 -20.88
C GLY A 74 8.80 -0.60 -21.82
N GLU A 75 9.29 -1.49 -22.67
CA GLU A 75 8.45 -2.29 -23.58
C GLU A 75 7.80 -3.48 -22.84
N LEU A 76 8.43 -3.92 -21.74
CA LEU A 76 7.89 -4.95 -20.85
C LEU A 76 7.13 -4.29 -19.70
N VAL A 77 5.81 -4.52 -19.66
CA VAL A 77 4.91 -4.04 -18.62
C VAL A 77 4.65 -5.15 -17.60
N PHE A 78 4.79 -4.83 -16.32
CA PHE A 78 4.46 -5.72 -15.21
C PHE A 78 3.39 -5.06 -14.34
N GLU A 79 2.23 -5.70 -14.28
CA GLU A 79 1.15 -5.35 -13.37
C GLU A 79 1.29 -6.21 -12.09
N PRO A 80 1.28 -5.61 -10.87
CA PRO A 80 1.22 -6.38 -9.64
C PRO A 80 -0.06 -7.21 -9.61
N SER A 81 0.02 -8.47 -9.18
CA SER A 81 -1.15 -9.34 -9.09
C SER A 81 -2.06 -8.93 -7.92
N ASP A 82 -1.56 -9.13 -6.71
CA ASP A 82 -2.22 -8.85 -5.44
C ASP A 82 -1.26 -7.96 -4.66
N VAL A 83 -1.76 -6.86 -4.12
CA VAL A 83 -0.95 -5.97 -3.29
C VAL A 83 -1.22 -6.28 -1.83
N GLU A 84 -0.17 -6.69 -1.13
CA GLU A 84 -0.23 -6.95 0.30
C GLU A 84 0.02 -5.67 1.08
N TYR A 85 -0.70 -5.48 2.19
CA TYR A 85 -0.50 -4.36 3.08
C TYR A 85 -0.83 -4.73 4.53
N TYR A 86 -0.30 -3.97 5.49
CA TYR A 86 -0.65 -4.10 6.91
C TYR A 86 -0.86 -2.74 7.56
N PHE A 87 -1.61 -2.73 8.66
CA PHE A 87 -1.88 -1.52 9.44
C PHE A 87 -0.88 -1.41 10.59
N GLU A 88 -0.26 -0.24 10.74
CA GLU A 88 0.67 0.11 11.79
C GLU A 88 0.07 1.26 12.63
N PRO A 89 -0.15 1.08 13.95
CA PRO A 89 -0.80 2.08 14.76
C PRO A 89 0.17 3.25 14.99
N VAL A 90 -0.22 4.46 14.56
CA VAL A 90 0.55 5.68 14.85
C VAL A 90 0.11 6.24 16.19
N THR A 91 -1.21 6.30 16.41
CA THR A 91 -1.76 6.49 17.74
C THR A 91 -1.61 5.22 18.55
N ILE A 92 -1.30 5.35 19.83
CA ILE A 92 -1.17 4.22 20.76
C ILE A 92 -2.44 3.37 20.70
N GLN A 93 -2.25 2.07 20.48
CA GLN A 93 -3.30 1.06 20.61
C GLN A 93 -3.49 0.74 22.10
N GLU A 94 -4.74 0.64 22.56
CA GLU A 94 -5.00 0.22 23.94
C GLU A 94 -4.59 -1.25 24.14
N ALA A 95 -3.86 -1.52 25.23
CA ALA A 95 -3.25 -2.81 25.48
C ALA A 95 -4.29 -3.95 25.50
N GLY A 96 -4.04 -5.01 24.73
CA GLY A 96 -4.92 -6.18 24.66
C GLY A 96 -6.21 -5.97 23.85
N THR A 97 -6.35 -4.85 23.13
CA THR A 97 -7.51 -4.56 22.28
C THR A 97 -7.05 -4.08 20.90
N SER A 98 -7.92 -4.09 19.89
CA SER A 98 -7.67 -3.47 18.57
C SER A 98 -8.08 -1.99 18.49
N ILE A 99 -8.33 -1.35 19.63
CA ILE A 99 -8.82 0.03 19.70
C ILE A 99 -7.63 1.00 19.61
N LEU A 100 -7.65 1.87 18.59
CA LEU A 100 -6.76 3.03 18.52
C LEU A 100 -7.27 4.07 19.52
N LYS A 101 -6.42 4.52 20.43
CA LYS A 101 -6.81 5.49 21.46
C LYS A 101 -7.18 6.84 20.86
N ASN A 102 -7.85 7.66 21.67
CA ASN A 102 -8.05 9.06 21.33
C ASN A 102 -6.75 9.83 21.52
N GLU A 103 -6.23 10.48 20.48
CA GLU A 103 -5.12 11.43 20.63
C GLU A 103 -5.51 12.63 21.49
N LEU A 104 -6.81 12.93 21.56
CA LEU A 104 -7.38 14.00 22.36
C LEU A 104 -7.88 13.52 23.73
N GLU A 105 -7.50 12.33 24.22
CA GLU A 105 -8.01 11.75 25.48
C GLU A 105 -7.97 12.74 26.66
N ASN A 106 -6.91 13.55 26.77
CA ASN A 106 -6.70 14.50 27.87
C ASN A 106 -6.95 15.97 27.46
N SER A 107 -7.53 16.21 26.28
CA SER A 107 -7.88 17.55 25.80
C SER A 107 -9.21 18.01 26.38
N GLU A 108 -9.41 19.32 26.52
CA GLU A 108 -10.68 19.92 26.93
C GLU A 108 -11.83 19.56 25.97
N ASP A 109 -11.53 19.54 24.67
CA ASP A 109 -12.48 19.18 23.61
C ASP A 109 -12.55 17.67 23.36
N GLY A 110 -11.79 16.86 24.11
CA GLY A 110 -11.68 15.42 23.91
C GLY A 110 -12.84 14.62 24.50
N ALA A 111 -13.25 13.55 23.83
CA ALA A 111 -14.25 12.61 24.34
C ALA A 111 -13.74 11.68 25.46
N GLY A 112 -12.48 11.81 25.88
CA GLY A 112 -11.84 10.92 26.84
C GLY A 112 -11.49 9.56 26.23
N GLN A 113 -11.75 8.49 26.99
CA GLN A 113 -11.32 7.11 26.74
C GLN A 113 -12.20 6.38 25.69
N ILE A 114 -12.38 7.03 24.55
CA ILE A 114 -13.14 6.53 23.40
C ILE A 114 -12.22 6.55 22.18
N GLY A 115 -12.06 5.42 21.52
CA GLY A 115 -11.19 5.27 20.37
C GLY A 115 -11.92 4.74 19.15
N PHE A 116 -11.15 4.46 18.09
CA PHE A 116 -11.66 3.81 16.89
C PHE A 116 -11.18 2.37 16.78
N GLN A 117 -12.11 1.51 16.38
CA GLN A 117 -11.82 0.14 15.98
C GLN A 117 -12.04 0.03 14.48
N LEU A 118 -11.08 -0.61 13.79
CA LEU A 118 -11.06 -0.74 12.35
C LEU A 118 -11.39 -2.18 11.94
N SER A 119 -11.91 -2.36 10.72
CA SER A 119 -12.16 -3.63 10.07
C SER A 119 -11.97 -3.48 8.56
N ASN A 120 -11.46 -4.52 7.90
CA ASN A 120 -11.32 -4.56 6.44
C ASN A 120 -12.50 -5.27 5.75
N ASP A 121 -13.29 -6.04 6.50
CA ASP A 121 -14.41 -6.87 6.00
C ASP A 121 -15.77 -6.49 6.61
N GLY A 122 -15.80 -5.50 7.51
CA GLY A 122 -16.97 -5.03 8.22
C GLY A 122 -17.41 -5.93 9.38
N THR A 123 -16.67 -6.99 9.68
CA THR A 123 -17.03 -8.02 10.67
C THR A 123 -15.93 -8.21 11.71
N ASN A 124 -14.72 -8.50 11.25
CA ASN A 124 -13.56 -8.81 12.07
C ASN A 124 -12.72 -7.56 12.27
N GLU A 125 -12.23 -7.38 13.50
CA GLU A 125 -11.30 -6.31 13.81
C GLU A 125 -9.95 -6.52 13.11
N ILE A 126 -9.40 -5.42 12.59
CA ILE A 126 -8.04 -5.43 12.06
C ILE A 126 -7.06 -5.74 13.21
N GLN A 127 -6.19 -6.71 12.94
CA GLN A 127 -4.99 -6.93 13.72
C GLN A 127 -3.85 -6.07 13.15
N TYR A 128 -3.14 -5.38 14.03
CA TYR A 128 -2.07 -4.47 13.67
C TYR A 128 -0.70 -5.16 13.60
N GLY A 129 0.21 -4.58 12.83
CA GLY A 129 1.61 -4.99 12.74
C GLY A 129 1.92 -5.93 11.58
N LYS A 130 3.23 -6.08 11.31
CA LYS A 130 3.79 -6.77 10.15
C LYS A 130 3.46 -8.27 10.03
N SER A 131 2.89 -8.90 11.07
CA SER A 131 2.44 -10.29 11.00
C SER A 131 1.01 -10.44 10.44
N ASN A 132 0.29 -9.34 10.20
CA ASN A 132 -1.13 -9.34 9.87
C ASN A 132 -1.36 -8.66 8.52
N TYR A 133 -1.14 -9.41 7.44
CA TYR A 133 -1.29 -8.91 6.08
C TYR A 133 -2.74 -9.01 5.59
N TYR A 134 -3.11 -8.03 4.77
CA TYR A 134 -4.34 -7.96 4.01
C TYR A 134 -3.97 -7.86 2.52
N SER A 135 -4.81 -8.41 1.64
CA SER A 135 -4.59 -8.39 0.19
C SER A 135 -5.64 -7.52 -0.50
N PHE A 136 -5.18 -6.68 -1.42
CA PHE A 136 -6.01 -6.00 -2.40
C PHE A 136 -5.80 -6.65 -3.77
N GLN A 137 -6.86 -7.23 -4.31
CA GLN A 137 -6.81 -8.02 -5.54
C GLN A 137 -7.13 -7.19 -6.76
N HIS A 138 -6.44 -7.48 -7.86
CA HIS A 138 -6.65 -6.84 -9.17
C HIS A 138 -6.52 -5.31 -9.14
N PRO A 139 -5.40 -4.76 -8.64
CA PRO A 139 -5.15 -3.34 -8.75
C PRO A 139 -5.10 -2.92 -10.23
N HIS A 140 -5.65 -1.76 -10.53
CA HIS A 140 -5.55 -1.15 -11.86
C HIS A 140 -4.88 0.21 -11.78
N GLU A 141 -4.33 0.67 -12.89
CA GLU A 141 -3.76 2.03 -12.99
C GLU A 141 -4.79 3.09 -12.58
N GLY A 142 -4.33 4.11 -11.87
CA GLY A 142 -5.15 5.18 -11.34
C GLY A 142 -5.70 4.85 -9.96
N SER A 143 -6.91 5.34 -9.68
CA SER A 143 -7.46 5.31 -8.33
C SER A 143 -8.25 4.05 -8.05
N ASN A 144 -7.81 3.30 -7.06
CA ASN A 144 -8.47 2.13 -6.50
C ASN A 144 -9.08 2.50 -5.15
N GLN A 145 -10.10 1.75 -4.73
CA GLN A 145 -10.77 1.96 -3.45
C GLN A 145 -10.59 0.73 -2.56
N ILE A 146 -9.95 0.94 -1.42
CA ILE A 146 -9.83 -0.10 -0.40
C ILE A 146 -10.96 0.09 0.62
N PRO A 147 -11.72 -0.97 0.95
CA PRO A 147 -12.76 -0.91 1.94
C PRO A 147 -12.16 -0.74 3.34
N LEU A 148 -12.61 0.27 4.08
CA LEU A 148 -12.28 0.43 5.49
C LEU A 148 -13.56 0.66 6.29
N PHE A 149 -13.75 -0.16 7.32
CA PHE A 149 -14.90 -0.08 8.19
C PHE A 149 -14.46 0.43 9.56
N ILE A 150 -15.15 1.45 10.06
CA ILE A 150 -14.77 2.15 11.28
C ILE A 150 -15.95 2.18 12.25
N ARG A 151 -15.68 1.94 13.53
CA ARG A 151 -16.66 2.18 14.60
C ARG A 151 -15.98 2.74 15.86
N PRO A 152 -16.67 3.57 16.65
CA PRO A 152 -16.14 4.01 17.92
C PRO A 152 -16.30 2.92 18.99
N ARG A 153 -15.37 2.86 19.94
CA ARG A 153 -15.46 1.97 21.13
C ARG A 153 -14.85 2.64 22.36
N THR A 154 -15.49 2.48 23.51
CA THR A 154 -14.86 2.86 24.79
C THR A 154 -13.76 1.87 25.13
N TYR A 155 -12.63 2.36 25.59
CA TYR A 155 -11.55 1.53 26.15
C TYR A 155 -11.30 1.80 27.64
N GLY A 156 -12.08 2.70 28.25
CA GLY A 156 -12.06 2.98 29.67
C GLY A 156 -13.36 3.65 30.12
N ASN A 157 -13.38 4.12 31.36
CA ASN A 157 -14.58 4.67 32.00
C ASN A 157 -14.65 6.20 31.98
N ASN A 158 -13.53 6.88 31.75
CA ASN A 158 -13.49 8.33 31.69
C ASN A 158 -13.90 8.81 30.30
N VAL A 159 -15.20 8.90 30.06
CA VAL A 159 -15.77 9.27 28.76
C VAL A 159 -16.71 10.46 28.88
N SER A 160 -16.67 11.35 27.89
CA SER A 160 -17.45 12.57 27.82
C SER A 160 -17.89 12.85 26.38
N SER A 161 -18.74 13.87 26.20
CA SER A 161 -18.97 14.41 24.85
C SER A 161 -17.73 15.19 24.42
N GLY A 162 -17.28 14.97 23.18
CA GLY A 162 -16.10 15.62 22.64
C GLY A 162 -15.67 15.00 21.32
N GLN A 163 -14.48 15.38 20.86
CA GLN A 163 -13.83 14.88 19.65
C GLN A 163 -13.08 13.58 19.91
N ILE A 164 -13.06 12.73 18.88
CA ILE A 164 -12.28 11.50 18.84
C ILE A 164 -11.37 11.61 17.61
N MET A 165 -10.07 11.44 17.81
CA MET A 165 -9.08 11.44 16.74
C MET A 165 -8.10 10.30 16.94
N SER A 166 -7.84 9.54 15.87
CA SER A 166 -6.83 8.49 15.85
C SER A 166 -6.11 8.51 14.50
N ARG A 167 -4.87 8.04 14.49
CA ARG A 167 -4.01 7.92 13.31
C ARG A 167 -3.50 6.49 13.18
N VAL A 168 -3.53 6.01 11.95
CA VAL A 168 -2.97 4.71 11.55
C VAL A 168 -2.18 4.91 10.27
N LYS A 169 -1.10 4.17 10.14
CA LYS A 169 -0.28 4.11 8.93
C LYS A 169 -0.57 2.79 8.22
N ILE A 170 -0.65 2.82 6.90
CA ILE A 170 -0.78 1.61 6.09
C ILE A 170 0.53 1.40 5.37
N VAL A 171 1.11 0.21 5.50
CA VAL A 171 2.38 -0.16 4.87
C VAL A 171 2.11 -1.14 3.76
N VAL A 172 2.44 -0.73 2.54
CA VAL A 172 2.31 -1.56 1.33
C VAL A 172 3.57 -2.39 1.15
N MET A 173 3.38 -3.66 0.79
CA MET A 173 4.43 -4.62 0.47
C MET A 173 4.37 -4.95 -1.01
N TYR A 174 5.50 -4.79 -1.69
CA TYR A 174 5.70 -5.29 -3.04
C TYR A 174 6.63 -6.49 -2.95
N ASN A 175 6.15 -7.64 -3.41
CA ASN A 175 6.90 -8.88 -3.49
C ASN A 175 7.39 -9.13 -4.93
#